data_AF-A0A8H3E2H2-F1
#
_entry.id   AF-A0A8H3E2H2-F1
#
_cell.length_a   1.000
_cell.length_b   1.000
_cell.length_c   1.000
_cell.angle_alpha   90.00
_cell.angle_beta   90.00
_cell.angle_gamma   90.00
#
_symmetry.space_group_name_H-M   'P 1'
#
loop_
_entity.id
_entity.type
_entity.pdbx_description
1 polymer ?
#
loop_
_entity_poly.entity_id
_entity_poly.type
_entity_poly.pdbx_seq_one_letter_code
_entity_poly.pdbx_strand_id
1 'polypeptide(L)'
;MPLRGAQETQLVHLENGVASNEELYAGLPRQSHVTPTAALAKYPTSDPSQPHESEEDATKLSEPSSAWKRRVHNLRHTYPKLWRTYEWLRGPDPPVPIHPIALLDSATLRWRGHATQINLGFESWWLKHSHPFRKRWILTLFCAAYIIGLAFISRANSFLTPAESFIDCTSTYWLKDDGCGLDGQSCSPFTGPDFQFRCPGDCLSVTLANPRAVGAEELVYTSLVVGGGDSNRTYRGDSWICPAAIQAGVVSASKGGCGTLRLVGNYTDFLPAIAHGVSSIGFPSVFPSSFRFMDSTSLGSCTDLRNYALTYNVICTSILLLLLRPEPVWIFWCLLCVGFWHITLFSDPRSAPPLLSDGFGTFLPALFVGYAFWRVAWRFTLPKFEGMPLERVVWYLAPFWAGVHFNVLTAKIPIDRLVASDLRRDGALAALVIVAIIVVIIVLNQLRVIRKARMFFYYLWWTNV
;
A
#
# COMPACT_ATOMS: atom_id res chain seq x y z
N MET A 1 46.93 2.76 33.20
CA MET A 1 47.06 2.20 31.84
C MET A 1 45.75 1.47 31.50
N PRO A 2 44.79 2.11 30.82
CA PRO A 2 43.60 1.44 30.29
C PRO A 2 43.69 1.25 28.77
N LEU A 3 43.12 0.16 28.26
CA LEU A 3 43.11 -0.15 26.83
C LEU A 3 42.10 0.73 26.07
N ARG A 4 42.44 1.15 24.84
CA ARG A 4 41.53 1.83 23.92
C ARG A 4 40.47 0.85 23.41
N GLY A 5 39.22 1.32 23.32
CA GLY A 5 38.13 0.57 22.72
C GLY A 5 38.31 0.37 21.22
N ALA A 6 37.71 -0.70 20.69
CA ALA A 6 37.58 -0.92 19.25
C ALA A 6 36.62 0.13 18.66
N GLN A 7 36.98 0.65 17.49
CA GLN A 7 36.18 1.65 16.79
C GLN A 7 35.19 0.94 15.86
N GLU A 8 33.91 1.13 16.11
CA GLU A 8 32.80 0.49 15.40
C GLU A 8 32.65 1.07 13.99
N THR A 9 32.73 0.23 12.95
CA THR A 9 32.55 0.65 11.55
C THR A 9 31.09 1.02 11.31
N GLN A 10 30.83 2.32 11.20
CA GLN A 10 29.46 2.85 11.11
C GLN A 10 28.92 2.74 9.67
N LEU A 11 28.09 1.74 9.42
CA LEU A 11 27.22 1.69 8.25
C LEU A 11 26.06 2.68 8.46
N VAL A 12 26.01 3.73 7.65
CA VAL A 12 24.99 4.79 7.78
C VAL A 12 23.74 4.40 6.99
N HIS A 13 22.70 3.97 7.70
CA HIS A 13 21.35 3.86 7.13
C HIS A 13 20.80 5.25 6.81
N LEU A 14 20.28 5.43 5.59
CA LEU A 14 19.67 6.67 5.16
C LEU A 14 18.16 6.65 5.47
N GLU A 15 17.78 7.16 6.64
CA GLU A 15 16.39 7.52 6.90
C GLU A 15 15.94 8.63 5.94
N ASN A 16 14.76 8.46 5.34
CA ASN A 16 14.14 9.49 4.51
C ASN A 16 13.60 10.61 5.41
N GLY A 17 14.31 11.74 5.44
CA GLY A 17 13.97 12.88 6.30
C GLY A 17 12.59 13.48 6.00
N VAL A 18 11.71 13.47 7.00
CA VAL A 18 10.55 14.35 7.11
C VAL A 18 10.76 15.24 8.32
N ALA A 19 11.02 16.53 8.10
CA ALA A 19 11.20 17.48 9.20
C ALA A 19 9.88 17.71 9.94
N SER A 20 9.84 17.39 11.23
CA SER A 20 8.71 17.68 12.12
C SER A 20 8.80 19.13 12.62
N ASN A 21 7.90 19.99 12.14
CA ASN A 21 7.68 21.33 12.71
C ASN A 21 6.98 21.21 14.06
N GLU A 22 7.75 21.18 15.16
CA GLU A 22 7.23 21.07 16.54
C GLU A 22 7.76 22.19 17.46
N GLU A 23 7.69 23.45 16.99
CA GLU A 23 7.91 24.64 17.82
C GLU A 23 6.88 25.75 17.55
N LEU A 24 5.66 25.59 18.07
CA LEU A 24 4.81 26.72 18.49
C LEU A 24 3.70 26.26 19.46
N TYR A 25 3.22 27.18 20.30
CA TYR A 25 2.15 27.01 21.32
C TYR A 25 2.52 26.37 22.67
N ALA A 26 3.45 27.00 23.39
CA ALA A 26 3.39 27.05 24.84
C ALA A 26 2.78 28.40 25.30
N GLY A 27 1.69 28.40 26.08
CA GLY A 27 1.19 29.65 26.70
C GLY A 27 -0.27 29.77 27.16
N LEU A 28 -0.65 29.06 28.24
CA LEU A 28 -1.62 29.51 29.30
C LEU A 28 -3.10 29.83 28.93
N PRO A 29 -4.03 29.99 29.91
CA PRO A 29 -4.17 29.31 31.21
C PRO A 29 -5.58 28.71 31.47
N ARG A 30 -5.71 28.10 32.66
CA ARG A 30 -6.84 27.33 33.22
C ARG A 30 -7.94 28.21 33.83
N GLN A 31 -9.23 27.89 33.64
CA GLN A 31 -10.36 28.34 34.48
C GLN A 31 -11.40 27.22 34.73
N SER A 32 -12.32 27.45 35.67
CA SER A 32 -12.88 26.42 36.57
C SER A 32 -14.41 26.24 36.52
N HIS A 33 -14.83 25.00 36.82
CA HIS A 33 -16.11 24.54 37.43
C HIS A 33 -17.39 25.40 37.31
N VAL A 34 -18.43 24.80 36.70
CA VAL A 34 -19.80 24.77 37.26
C VAL A 34 -20.41 23.38 37.02
N THR A 35 -21.23 22.87 37.94
CA THR A 35 -22.04 21.65 37.81
C THR A 35 -23.45 21.96 38.32
N PRO A 36 -24.51 21.40 37.70
CA PRO A 36 -25.39 20.53 38.50
C PRO A 36 -25.85 19.23 37.80
N THR A 37 -25.95 18.16 38.60
CA THR A 37 -27.01 17.12 38.66
C THR A 37 -28.22 17.23 37.71
N ALA A 38 -28.87 16.17 37.19
CA ALA A 38 -28.74 14.69 37.28
C ALA A 38 -29.56 14.09 36.07
N ALA A 39 -29.99 12.83 35.91
CA ALA A 39 -30.06 11.61 36.75
C ALA A 39 -30.01 10.33 35.85
N LEU A 40 -30.48 9.16 36.34
CA LEU A 40 -30.38 7.87 35.63
C LEU A 40 -31.66 7.01 35.76
N ALA A 41 -32.32 6.66 34.64
CA ALA A 41 -33.40 5.66 34.54
C ALA A 41 -33.47 5.09 33.11
N LYS A 42 -33.12 3.81 32.89
CA LYS A 42 -33.99 2.61 32.86
C LYS A 42 -34.92 2.48 31.64
N TYR A 43 -34.56 1.57 30.73
CA TYR A 43 -35.46 0.98 29.73
C TYR A 43 -36.38 -0.08 30.37
N PRO A 44 -37.65 -0.19 29.95
CA PRO A 44 -38.45 -1.40 30.06
C PRO A 44 -38.68 -2.06 28.69
N THR A 45 -38.65 -3.40 28.68
CA THR A 45 -39.09 -4.27 27.58
C THR A 45 -40.56 -4.67 27.74
N SER A 46 -41.31 -4.78 26.64
CA SER A 46 -42.61 -5.48 26.62
C SER A 46 -42.88 -6.15 25.27
N ASP A 47 -43.32 -7.41 25.32
CA ASP A 47 -43.69 -8.29 24.19
C ASP A 47 -45.16 -8.04 23.74
N PRO A 48 -45.72 -8.69 22.70
CA PRO A 48 -46.71 -8.06 21.84
C PRO A 48 -48.09 -8.73 21.87
N SER A 49 -49.12 -8.03 22.33
CA SER A 49 -50.51 -8.35 21.97
C SER A 49 -51.49 -7.24 22.38
N GLN A 50 -52.01 -6.52 21.38
CA GLN A 50 -53.33 -5.87 21.24
C GLN A 50 -53.18 -4.60 20.36
N PRO A 51 -54.16 -4.28 19.48
CA PRO A 51 -54.03 -3.18 18.53
C PRO A 51 -54.42 -1.84 19.17
N HIS A 52 -53.46 -0.93 19.30
CA HIS A 52 -53.75 0.47 19.63
C HIS A 52 -53.99 1.28 18.34
N GLU A 53 -55.07 2.08 18.34
CA GLU A 53 -55.31 3.10 17.32
C GLU A 53 -54.13 4.09 17.29
N SER A 54 -53.54 4.29 16.11
CA SER A 54 -52.44 5.23 15.93
C SER A 54 -52.98 6.61 15.59
N GLU A 55 -52.96 7.53 16.56
CA GLU A 55 -52.99 8.97 16.25
C GLU A 55 -51.75 9.31 15.43
N GLU A 56 -51.94 9.46 14.13
CA GLU A 56 -50.90 9.83 13.18
C GLU A 56 -50.69 11.35 13.24
N ASP A 57 -49.76 11.81 14.08
CA ASP A 57 -49.33 13.21 14.12
C ASP A 57 -48.51 13.56 12.85
N ALA A 58 -49.24 13.65 11.75
CA ALA A 58 -48.73 13.94 10.43
C ALA A 58 -48.22 15.38 10.39
N THR A 59 -46.91 15.53 10.60
CA THR A 59 -46.20 16.81 10.43
C THR A 59 -46.32 17.25 8.97
N LYS A 60 -47.37 18.02 8.65
CA LYS A 60 -47.70 18.45 7.29
C LYS A 60 -46.57 19.29 6.71
N LEU A 61 -45.79 18.68 5.81
CA LEU A 61 -44.84 19.38 4.97
C LEU A 61 -45.61 20.40 4.11
N SER A 62 -45.42 21.68 4.39
CA SER A 62 -46.17 22.77 3.75
C SER A 62 -46.05 22.75 2.23
N GLU A 63 -47.19 22.79 1.51
CA GLU A 63 -47.17 22.83 0.05
C GLU A 63 -46.39 24.05 -0.48
N PRO A 64 -45.54 23.88 -1.52
CA PRO A 64 -44.78 24.99 -2.08
C PRO A 64 -45.71 26.01 -2.74
N SER A 65 -45.63 27.26 -2.27
CA SER A 65 -46.52 28.37 -2.68
C SER A 65 -46.62 28.55 -4.21
N SER A 66 -47.79 28.97 -4.66
CA SER A 66 -48.09 29.16 -6.09
C SER A 66 -47.14 30.15 -6.79
N ALA A 67 -46.59 31.11 -6.04
CA ALA A 67 -45.57 32.05 -6.53
C ALA A 67 -44.24 31.36 -6.90
N TRP A 68 -43.81 30.33 -6.14
CA TRP A 68 -42.60 29.58 -6.43
C TRP A 68 -42.74 28.75 -7.70
N LYS A 69 -43.88 28.04 -7.85
CA LYS A 69 -44.23 27.30 -9.08
C LYS A 69 -44.23 28.22 -10.32
N ARG A 70 -44.74 29.46 -10.20
CA ARG A 70 -44.70 30.47 -11.29
C ARG A 70 -43.27 30.94 -11.61
N ARG A 71 -42.41 31.21 -10.63
CA ARG A 71 -40.99 31.59 -10.88
C ARG A 71 -40.22 30.49 -11.61
N VAL A 72 -40.38 29.23 -11.20
CA VAL A 72 -39.76 28.08 -11.85
C VAL A 72 -40.27 27.92 -13.29
N HIS A 73 -41.58 28.10 -13.51
CA HIS A 73 -42.16 28.07 -14.85
C HIS A 73 -41.61 29.19 -15.76
N ASN A 74 -41.46 30.41 -15.25
CA ASN A 74 -40.87 31.51 -16.03
C ASN A 74 -39.40 31.22 -16.40
N LEU A 75 -38.57 30.75 -15.46
CA LEU A 75 -37.18 30.38 -15.73
C LEU A 75 -37.04 29.30 -16.83
N ARG A 76 -37.96 28.32 -16.85
CA ARG A 76 -38.03 27.28 -17.89
C ARG A 76 -38.25 27.86 -19.29
N HIS A 77 -39.04 28.92 -19.41
CA HIS A 77 -39.32 29.59 -20.69
C HIS A 77 -38.26 30.64 -21.08
N THR A 78 -37.67 31.35 -20.11
CA THR A 78 -36.61 32.34 -20.38
C THR A 78 -35.31 31.68 -20.86
N TYR A 79 -34.96 30.50 -20.34
CA TYR A 79 -33.70 29.82 -20.67
C TYR A 79 -33.88 28.31 -20.96
N PRO A 80 -34.53 27.92 -22.07
CA PRO A 80 -34.89 26.52 -22.34
C PRO A 80 -33.68 25.59 -22.48
N LYS A 81 -32.52 26.09 -22.94
CA LYS A 81 -31.26 25.31 -23.02
C LYS A 81 -30.65 25.04 -21.64
N LEU A 82 -30.67 26.03 -20.74
CA LEU A 82 -30.19 25.89 -19.36
C LEU A 82 -31.15 25.02 -18.54
N TRP A 83 -32.45 25.13 -18.77
CA TRP A 83 -33.43 24.29 -18.11
C TRP A 83 -33.31 22.81 -18.50
N ARG A 84 -33.10 22.50 -19.79
CA ARG A 84 -32.86 21.11 -20.25
C ARG A 84 -31.58 20.50 -19.69
N THR A 85 -30.51 21.29 -19.57
CA THR A 85 -29.25 20.83 -18.96
C THR A 85 -29.41 20.63 -17.46
N TYR A 86 -30.14 21.51 -16.76
CA TYR A 86 -30.54 21.31 -15.37
C TYR A 86 -31.38 20.04 -15.17
N GLU A 87 -32.43 19.82 -15.97
CA GLU A 87 -33.26 18.58 -15.93
C GLU A 87 -32.39 17.33 -16.17
N TRP A 88 -31.45 17.38 -17.12
CA TRP A 88 -30.55 16.26 -17.40
C TRP A 88 -29.57 15.96 -16.25
N LEU A 89 -28.95 17.00 -15.67
CA LEU A 89 -28.03 16.91 -14.52
C LEU A 89 -28.74 16.46 -13.24
N ARG A 90 -29.99 16.91 -13.01
CA ARG A 90 -30.81 16.51 -11.85
C ARG A 90 -31.15 15.02 -11.86
N GLY A 91 -31.18 14.40 -13.04
CA GLY A 91 -31.47 12.98 -13.20
C GLY A 91 -32.97 12.65 -13.22
N PRO A 92 -33.31 11.38 -13.49
CA PRO A 92 -34.69 10.92 -13.65
C PRO A 92 -35.50 11.06 -12.35
N ASP A 93 -36.81 11.25 -12.49
CA ASP A 93 -37.79 11.28 -11.39
C ASP A 93 -38.87 10.21 -11.66
N PRO A 94 -39.06 9.20 -10.81
CA PRO A 94 -38.32 8.89 -9.58
C PRO A 94 -36.84 8.49 -9.83
N PRO A 95 -35.97 8.56 -8.80
CA PRO A 95 -34.59 8.09 -8.89
C PRO A 95 -34.55 6.59 -9.23
N VAL A 96 -33.58 6.18 -10.06
CA VAL A 96 -33.43 4.77 -10.42
C VAL A 96 -32.69 4.04 -9.29
N PRO A 97 -33.27 3.02 -8.64
CA PRO A 97 -32.58 2.25 -7.61
C PRO A 97 -31.37 1.53 -8.22
N ILE A 98 -30.19 1.80 -7.69
CA ILE A 98 -28.93 1.19 -8.14
C ILE A 98 -28.57 0.09 -7.14
N HIS A 99 -28.89 -1.16 -7.50
CA HIS A 99 -28.42 -2.33 -6.79
C HIS A 99 -27.19 -2.91 -7.52
N PRO A 100 -26.19 -3.43 -6.79
CA PRO A 100 -25.14 -4.22 -7.41
C PRO A 100 -25.75 -5.44 -8.09
N ILE A 101 -25.20 -5.79 -9.26
CA ILE A 101 -25.62 -6.92 -10.08
C ILE A 101 -24.52 -7.98 -9.95
N ALA A 102 -24.90 -9.25 -9.72
CA ALA A 102 -23.95 -10.37 -9.79
C ALA A 102 -23.56 -10.60 -11.25
N LEU A 103 -22.55 -9.89 -11.73
CA LEU A 103 -22.03 -9.95 -13.10
C LEU A 103 -21.32 -11.29 -13.38
N LEU A 104 -20.73 -11.90 -12.36
CA LEU A 104 -20.08 -13.21 -12.36
C LEU A 104 -21.07 -14.38 -12.29
N ASP A 105 -22.21 -14.24 -11.60
CA ASP A 105 -23.22 -15.31 -11.47
C ASP A 105 -24.37 -15.16 -12.49
N SER A 106 -24.71 -13.92 -12.87
CA SER A 106 -25.86 -13.58 -13.72
C SER A 106 -25.54 -12.52 -14.78
N ALA A 107 -25.21 -12.97 -15.99
CA ALA A 107 -24.96 -12.09 -17.13
C ALA A 107 -26.24 -11.85 -17.94
N THR A 108 -26.78 -10.63 -17.92
CA THR A 108 -27.89 -10.23 -18.80
C THR A 108 -27.36 -9.64 -20.10
N LEU A 109 -27.18 -10.48 -21.13
CA LEU A 109 -26.73 -10.04 -22.44
C LEU A 109 -27.91 -9.48 -23.25
N ARG A 110 -27.87 -8.18 -23.54
CA ARG A 110 -28.83 -7.51 -24.41
C ARG A 110 -28.21 -7.26 -25.78
N TRP A 111 -28.66 -8.00 -26.80
CA TRP A 111 -28.20 -7.86 -28.18
C TRP A 111 -29.40 -7.81 -29.14
N ARG A 112 -29.41 -6.82 -30.05
CA ARG A 112 -30.49 -6.60 -31.05
C ARG A 112 -31.93 -6.70 -30.51
N GLY A 113 -32.17 -6.22 -29.30
CA GLY A 113 -33.50 -6.22 -28.68
C GLY A 113 -33.90 -7.53 -27.98
N HIS A 114 -33.14 -8.61 -28.12
CA HIS A 114 -33.26 -9.79 -27.28
C HIS A 114 -32.40 -9.64 -26.01
N ALA A 115 -32.94 -10.11 -24.88
CA ALA A 115 -32.25 -10.16 -23.60
C ALA A 115 -32.13 -11.63 -23.18
N THR A 116 -30.94 -12.20 -23.30
CA THR A 116 -30.65 -13.53 -22.74
C THR A 116 -30.09 -13.36 -21.33
N GLN A 117 -30.67 -14.08 -20.36
CA GLN A 117 -30.15 -14.15 -19.00
C GLN A 117 -29.41 -15.47 -18.84
N ILE A 118 -28.08 -15.40 -18.67
CA ILE A 118 -27.27 -16.57 -18.31
C ILE A 118 -27.10 -16.51 -16.80
N ASN A 119 -27.65 -17.48 -16.09
CA ASN A 119 -27.48 -17.64 -14.65
C ASN A 119 -26.71 -18.94 -14.40
N LEU A 120 -25.51 -18.81 -13.83
CA LEU A 120 -24.63 -19.95 -13.51
C LEU A 120 -25.01 -20.60 -12.17
N GLY A 121 -25.74 -19.88 -11.30
CA GLY A 121 -26.23 -20.36 -10.00
C GLY A 121 -25.12 -20.73 -8.99
N PHE A 122 -23.87 -20.41 -9.31
CA PHE A 122 -22.68 -20.82 -8.58
C PHE A 122 -22.56 -20.09 -7.25
N GLU A 123 -22.94 -18.80 -7.18
CA GLU A 123 -23.04 -18.10 -5.88
C GLU A 123 -24.14 -18.70 -5.00
N SER A 124 -25.28 -19.10 -5.59
CA SER A 124 -26.37 -19.75 -4.83
C SER A 124 -25.98 -21.13 -4.29
N TRP A 125 -25.17 -21.88 -5.05
CA TRP A 125 -24.57 -23.15 -4.63
C TRP A 125 -23.56 -22.93 -3.51
N TRP A 126 -22.66 -21.96 -3.69
CA TRP A 126 -21.61 -21.61 -2.72
C TRP A 126 -22.21 -21.13 -1.38
N LEU A 127 -23.27 -20.31 -1.44
CA LEU A 127 -24.02 -19.81 -0.29
C LEU A 127 -24.51 -20.94 0.63
N LYS A 128 -25.04 -22.02 0.05
CA LYS A 128 -25.55 -23.20 0.76
C LYS A 128 -24.41 -24.00 1.41
N HIS A 129 -23.35 -24.28 0.67
CA HIS A 129 -22.24 -25.14 1.13
C HIS A 129 -21.33 -24.47 2.16
N SER A 130 -21.20 -23.14 2.14
CA SER A 130 -20.37 -22.40 3.12
C SER A 130 -21.10 -22.05 4.43
N HIS A 131 -22.43 -22.21 4.51
CA HIS A 131 -23.21 -21.96 5.73
C HIS A 131 -22.67 -22.62 7.02
N PRO A 132 -22.27 -23.91 7.05
CA PRO A 132 -21.76 -24.55 8.28
C PRO A 132 -20.47 -23.91 8.85
N PHE A 133 -19.70 -23.18 8.03
CA PHE A 133 -18.46 -22.52 8.43
C PHE A 133 -18.67 -21.13 9.05
N ARG A 134 -19.89 -20.58 9.03
CA ARG A 134 -20.24 -19.25 9.60
C ARG A 134 -20.29 -19.22 11.15
N LYS A 135 -19.92 -20.31 11.83
CA LYS A 135 -19.98 -20.39 13.30
C LYS A 135 -18.91 -19.49 13.93
N ARG A 136 -19.30 -18.66 14.90
CA ARG A 136 -18.39 -17.66 15.54
C ARG A 136 -17.10 -18.27 16.11
N TRP A 137 -17.14 -19.50 16.66
CA TRP A 137 -15.94 -20.18 17.17
C TRP A 137 -14.93 -20.56 16.07
N ILE A 138 -15.39 -20.85 14.84
CA ILE A 138 -14.52 -21.13 13.69
C ILE A 138 -13.76 -19.86 13.31
N LEU A 139 -14.44 -18.71 13.31
CA LEU A 139 -13.79 -17.41 13.11
C LEU A 139 -12.74 -17.13 14.19
N THR A 140 -13.04 -17.35 15.48
CA THR A 140 -12.06 -17.14 16.56
C THR A 140 -10.84 -18.04 16.41
N LEU A 141 -11.04 -19.33 16.12
CA LEU A 141 -9.94 -20.28 15.88
C LEU A 141 -9.11 -19.89 14.65
N PHE A 142 -9.77 -19.46 13.58
CA PHE A 142 -9.12 -18.98 12.36
C PHE A 142 -8.28 -17.72 12.62
N CYS A 143 -8.80 -16.74 13.38
CA CYS A 143 -8.05 -15.55 13.76
C CYS A 143 -6.83 -15.89 14.63
N ALA A 144 -6.95 -16.82 15.58
CA ALA A 144 -5.82 -17.28 16.39
C ALA A 144 -4.75 -17.98 15.54
N ALA A 145 -5.15 -18.91 14.66
CA ALA A 145 -4.25 -19.59 13.73
C ALA A 145 -3.57 -18.60 12.75
N TYR A 146 -4.30 -17.58 12.30
CA TYR A 146 -3.77 -16.51 11.44
C TYR A 146 -2.69 -15.69 12.15
N ILE A 147 -2.94 -15.23 13.38
CA ILE A 147 -1.98 -14.45 14.17
C ILE A 147 -0.71 -15.27 14.43
N ILE A 148 -0.86 -16.54 14.80
CA ILE A 148 0.27 -17.45 15.02
C ILE A 148 1.08 -17.65 13.73
N GLY A 149 0.43 -17.92 12.60
CA GLY A 149 1.10 -18.11 11.31
C GLY A 149 1.84 -16.84 10.84
N LEU A 150 1.20 -15.67 10.95
CA LEU A 150 1.83 -14.39 10.62
C LEU A 150 3.03 -14.09 11.52
N ALA A 151 2.94 -14.38 12.83
CA ALA A 151 4.03 -14.20 13.77
C ALA A 151 5.24 -15.11 13.45
N PHE A 152 5.01 -16.37 13.06
CA PHE A 152 6.09 -17.27 12.61
C PHE A 152 6.74 -16.77 11.31
N ILE A 153 5.96 -16.32 10.33
CA ILE A 153 6.48 -15.77 9.07
C ILE A 153 7.28 -14.49 9.33
N SER A 154 6.79 -13.58 10.19
CA SER A 154 7.49 -12.34 10.55
C SER A 154 8.78 -12.64 11.32
N ARG A 155 8.76 -13.57 12.28
CA ARG A 155 9.95 -14.04 13.00
C ARG A 155 11.01 -14.57 12.02
N ALA A 156 10.62 -15.46 11.11
CA ALA A 156 11.51 -16.01 10.10
C ALA A 156 12.01 -14.95 9.11
N ASN A 157 11.18 -13.98 8.73
CA ASN A 157 11.53 -12.92 7.80
C ASN A 157 12.51 -11.90 8.40
N SER A 158 12.38 -11.57 9.69
CA SER A 158 12.99 -10.35 10.23
C SER A 158 13.76 -10.51 11.54
N PHE A 159 13.48 -11.53 12.35
CA PHE A 159 13.97 -11.62 13.74
C PHE A 159 14.85 -12.85 14.02
N LEU A 160 15.23 -13.60 12.99
CA LEU A 160 16.24 -14.67 13.08
C LEU A 160 17.66 -14.21 12.70
N THR A 161 17.78 -13.11 11.96
CA THR A 161 19.06 -12.52 11.56
C THR A 161 19.34 -11.27 12.41
N PRO A 162 20.60 -11.00 12.79
CA PRO A 162 20.95 -9.80 13.56
C PRO A 162 20.56 -8.50 12.83
N ALA A 163 20.24 -7.44 13.59
CA ALA A 163 19.70 -6.21 13.03
C ALA A 163 20.73 -5.46 12.17
N GLU A 164 21.98 -5.43 12.66
CA GLU A 164 23.16 -4.85 12.03
C GLU A 164 23.56 -5.51 10.69
N SER A 165 22.99 -6.68 10.38
CA SER A 165 23.24 -7.35 9.10
C SER A 165 22.32 -6.88 7.97
N PHE A 166 21.17 -6.26 8.27
CA PHE A 166 20.24 -5.80 7.24
C PHE A 166 20.84 -4.64 6.46
N ILE A 167 20.82 -4.72 5.12
CA ILE A 167 21.23 -3.63 4.25
C ILE A 167 20.19 -3.37 3.17
N ASP A 168 20.05 -2.10 2.80
CA ASP A 168 19.19 -1.68 1.69
C ASP A 168 19.82 -2.03 0.34
N CYS A 169 18.99 -2.20 -0.70
CA CYS A 169 19.44 -2.56 -2.05
C CYS A 169 20.47 -1.58 -2.65
N THR A 170 20.52 -0.34 -2.16
CA THR A 170 21.40 0.75 -2.60
C THR A 170 22.58 1.00 -1.65
N SER A 171 22.81 0.13 -0.67
CA SER A 171 23.90 0.27 0.31
C SER A 171 25.27 0.16 -0.36
N THR A 172 26.21 1.02 0.05
CA THR A 172 27.58 1.13 -0.49
C THR A 172 28.58 1.42 0.62
N TYR A 173 29.87 1.23 0.33
CA TYR A 173 30.98 1.72 1.16
C TYR A 173 31.49 3.11 0.73
N TRP A 174 30.92 3.68 -0.33
CA TRP A 174 31.26 5.01 -0.81
C TRP A 174 30.00 5.79 -1.16
N LEU A 175 29.65 6.68 -0.23
CA LEU A 175 28.43 7.48 -0.23
C LEU A 175 28.38 8.45 -1.42
N LYS A 176 27.16 8.83 -1.78
CA LYS A 176 26.83 9.86 -2.77
C LYS A 176 26.96 11.27 -2.18
N ASP A 177 26.79 12.29 -3.02
CA ASP A 177 26.60 13.70 -2.62
C ASP A 177 27.68 14.21 -1.64
N ASP A 178 28.96 13.90 -1.94
CA ASP A 178 30.15 14.17 -1.12
C ASP A 178 30.11 13.61 0.33
N GLY A 179 29.23 12.65 0.61
CA GLY A 179 29.03 12.07 1.95
C GLY A 179 30.26 11.37 2.56
N CYS A 180 31.25 10.99 1.74
CA CYS A 180 32.54 10.50 2.25
C CYS A 180 33.50 11.61 2.71
N GLY A 181 33.16 12.88 2.49
CA GLY A 181 34.01 14.03 2.81
C GLY A 181 35.26 14.14 1.93
N LEU A 182 36.10 15.12 2.24
CA LEU A 182 37.39 15.33 1.58
C LEU A 182 38.27 14.08 1.73
N ASP A 183 38.91 13.67 0.64
CA ASP A 183 39.75 12.47 0.51
C ASP A 183 39.09 11.16 0.99
N GLY A 184 37.76 11.13 1.08
CA GLY A 184 37.00 9.97 1.55
C GLY A 184 37.12 9.66 3.04
N GLN A 185 37.61 10.60 3.86
CA GLN A 185 37.92 10.38 5.28
C GLN A 185 36.72 9.86 6.09
N SER A 186 35.50 10.29 5.78
CA SER A 186 34.27 9.85 6.47
C SER A 186 33.81 8.43 6.08
N CYS A 187 34.36 7.87 4.99
CA CYS A 187 34.13 6.48 4.56
C CYS A 187 35.33 5.57 4.91
N SER A 188 36.27 6.05 5.72
CA SER A 188 37.34 5.23 6.30
C SER A 188 36.83 4.43 7.51
N PRO A 189 37.40 3.25 7.84
CA PRO A 189 38.55 2.61 7.20
C PRO A 189 38.20 1.83 5.93
N PHE A 190 39.08 1.89 4.92
CA PHE A 190 38.92 1.17 3.64
C PHE A 190 39.35 -0.31 3.68
N THR A 191 39.85 -0.78 4.82
CA THR A 191 40.18 -2.17 5.12
C THR A 191 39.70 -2.46 6.53
N GLY A 192 39.08 -3.61 6.77
CA GLY A 192 38.43 -3.90 8.05
C GLY A 192 38.11 -5.38 8.25
N PRO A 193 37.43 -5.72 9.35
CA PRO A 193 36.93 -7.07 9.58
C PRO A 193 35.89 -7.46 8.51
N ASP A 194 35.60 -8.75 8.43
CA ASP A 194 34.57 -9.28 7.55
C ASP A 194 33.18 -8.78 7.99
N PHE A 195 32.46 -8.12 7.08
CA PHE A 195 31.09 -7.68 7.30
C PHE A 195 30.12 -8.71 6.75
N GLN A 196 29.20 -9.17 7.60
CA GLN A 196 28.16 -10.13 7.21
C GLN A 196 26.85 -9.38 7.00
N PHE A 197 26.27 -9.54 5.81
CA PHE A 197 25.16 -8.73 5.34
C PHE A 197 23.99 -9.58 4.88
N ARG A 198 22.80 -8.98 4.86
CA ARG A 198 21.55 -9.53 4.38
C ARG A 198 20.90 -8.58 3.39
N CYS A 199 20.67 -9.08 2.18
CA CYS A 199 19.95 -8.40 1.12
C CYS A 199 18.48 -8.86 1.07
N PRO A 200 17.52 -7.93 0.91
CA PRO A 200 16.14 -8.28 0.57
C PRO A 200 16.05 -8.78 -0.88
N GLY A 201 14.88 -9.32 -1.24
CA GLY A 201 14.57 -9.73 -2.61
C GLY A 201 14.14 -8.57 -3.51
N ASP A 202 14.24 -8.79 -4.82
CA ASP A 202 13.87 -7.85 -5.89
C ASP A 202 14.75 -6.58 -5.97
N CYS A 203 15.99 -6.62 -5.45
CA CYS A 203 16.91 -5.46 -5.50
C CYS A 203 17.30 -4.99 -6.91
N LEU A 204 17.09 -5.78 -7.96
CA LEU A 204 17.29 -5.36 -9.36
C LEU A 204 16.15 -4.47 -9.88
N SER A 205 15.01 -4.40 -9.18
CA SER A 205 13.94 -3.43 -9.50
C SER A 205 14.35 -1.99 -9.17
N VAL A 206 15.29 -1.81 -8.22
CA VAL A 206 15.85 -0.51 -7.88
C VAL A 206 16.92 -0.14 -8.90
N THR A 207 16.75 1.02 -9.53
CA THR A 207 17.65 1.52 -10.57
C THR A 207 18.08 2.95 -10.25
N LEU A 208 19.25 3.33 -10.76
CA LEU A 208 19.84 4.64 -10.52
C LEU A 208 19.10 5.72 -11.32
N ALA A 209 18.21 6.46 -10.65
CA ALA A 209 17.36 7.47 -11.29
C ALA A 209 18.10 8.75 -11.73
N ASN A 210 19.14 9.15 -10.99
CA ASN A 210 20.00 10.28 -11.35
C ASN A 210 21.26 9.76 -12.06
N PRO A 211 21.68 10.33 -13.20
CA PRO A 211 22.87 9.86 -13.88
C PRO A 211 24.12 10.02 -13.01
N ARG A 212 25.02 9.02 -13.02
CA ARG A 212 26.30 9.03 -12.28
C ARG A 212 27.45 8.70 -13.21
N ALA A 213 28.39 9.64 -13.33
CA ALA A 213 29.65 9.42 -14.03
C ALA A 213 30.56 8.43 -13.28
N VAL A 214 31.19 7.54 -14.03
CA VAL A 214 32.17 6.55 -13.60
C VAL A 214 33.32 6.56 -14.60
N GLY A 215 34.35 7.36 -14.31
CA GLY A 215 35.40 7.62 -15.30
C GLY A 215 34.85 8.37 -16.51
N ALA A 216 34.89 7.73 -17.68
CA ALA A 216 34.37 8.29 -18.93
C ALA A 216 32.94 7.81 -19.29
N GLU A 217 32.38 6.85 -18.54
CA GLU A 217 31.03 6.31 -18.76
C GLU A 217 30.03 6.93 -17.77
N GLU A 218 28.75 6.99 -18.16
CA GLU A 218 27.67 7.52 -17.32
C GLU A 218 26.58 6.46 -17.15
N LEU A 219 26.30 6.09 -15.89
CA LEU A 219 25.26 5.12 -15.55
C LEU A 219 23.94 5.84 -15.26
N VAL A 220 22.85 5.37 -15.84
CA VAL A 220 21.48 5.82 -15.54
C VAL A 220 20.49 4.68 -15.80
N TYR A 221 19.40 4.60 -15.03
CA TYR A 221 18.36 3.57 -15.08
C TYR A 221 18.85 2.11 -15.01
N THR A 222 20.02 1.89 -14.42
CA THR A 222 20.61 0.57 -14.15
C THR A 222 21.05 0.47 -12.68
N SER A 223 21.35 -0.73 -12.20
CA SER A 223 21.96 -0.91 -10.88
C SER A 223 23.43 -0.47 -10.92
N LEU A 224 23.88 0.30 -9.92
CA LEU A 224 25.26 0.78 -9.84
C LEU A 224 26.21 -0.35 -9.43
N VAL A 225 26.93 -0.93 -10.39
CA VAL A 225 27.94 -1.98 -10.14
C VAL A 225 29.18 -1.74 -11.01
N VAL A 226 30.35 -1.75 -10.39
CA VAL A 226 31.64 -1.49 -11.04
C VAL A 226 32.66 -2.56 -10.64
N GLY A 227 33.27 -3.21 -11.63
CA GLY A 227 34.17 -4.35 -11.43
C GLY A 227 33.47 -5.71 -11.43
N GLY A 228 34.08 -6.68 -10.74
CA GLY A 228 33.60 -8.07 -10.65
C GLY A 228 34.12 -9.02 -11.73
N GLY A 229 34.79 -8.53 -12.77
CA GLY A 229 35.32 -9.33 -13.89
C GLY A 229 36.74 -9.90 -13.70
N ASP A 230 37.45 -9.53 -12.65
CA ASP A 230 38.75 -10.11 -12.29
C ASP A 230 38.60 -11.48 -11.61
N SER A 231 39.69 -12.23 -11.51
CA SER A 231 39.70 -13.57 -10.92
C SER A 231 39.20 -13.65 -9.48
N ASN A 232 39.30 -12.55 -8.72
CA ASN A 232 38.87 -12.46 -7.32
C ASN A 232 37.52 -11.73 -7.15
N ARG A 233 36.82 -11.38 -8.24
CA ARG A 233 35.54 -10.65 -8.26
C ARG A 233 35.56 -9.42 -7.35
N THR A 234 36.52 -8.54 -7.61
CA THR A 234 36.74 -7.29 -6.88
C THR A 234 35.77 -6.21 -7.36
N TYR A 235 34.98 -5.69 -6.42
CA TYR A 235 34.01 -4.63 -6.66
C TYR A 235 34.51 -3.31 -6.08
N ARG A 236 34.21 -2.21 -6.78
CA ARG A 236 34.53 -0.86 -6.29
C ARG A 236 33.57 -0.45 -5.18
N GLY A 237 34.06 0.27 -4.16
CA GLY A 237 33.32 0.58 -2.93
C GLY A 237 32.02 1.36 -3.11
N ASP A 238 31.83 2.04 -4.24
CA ASP A 238 30.57 2.71 -4.59
C ASP A 238 29.54 1.80 -5.29
N SER A 239 29.87 0.54 -5.57
CA SER A 239 28.94 -0.45 -6.09
C SER A 239 27.89 -0.80 -5.04
N TRP A 240 26.62 -0.89 -5.45
CA TRP A 240 25.54 -1.37 -4.61
C TRP A 240 25.79 -2.84 -4.22
N ILE A 241 25.91 -3.10 -2.91
CA ILE A 241 26.35 -4.39 -2.37
C ILE A 241 25.43 -5.52 -2.82
N CYS A 242 24.11 -5.31 -2.81
CA CYS A 242 23.14 -6.36 -3.16
C CYS A 242 23.14 -6.73 -4.66
N PRO A 243 23.06 -5.79 -5.62
CA PRO A 243 23.30 -6.07 -7.03
C PRO A 243 24.68 -6.70 -7.33
N ALA A 244 25.75 -6.25 -6.68
CA ALA A 244 27.07 -6.87 -6.79
C ALA A 244 27.07 -8.33 -6.28
N ALA A 245 26.40 -8.60 -5.15
CA ALA A 245 26.26 -9.94 -4.59
C ALA A 245 25.41 -10.86 -5.48
N ILE A 246 24.41 -10.32 -6.19
CA ILE A 246 23.64 -11.04 -7.21
C ILE A 246 24.55 -11.37 -8.40
N GLN A 247 25.32 -10.40 -8.92
CA GLN A 247 26.27 -10.63 -10.01
C GLN A 247 27.33 -11.68 -9.66
N ALA A 248 27.82 -11.66 -8.42
CA ALA A 248 28.77 -12.64 -7.90
C ALA A 248 28.16 -14.03 -7.62
N GLY A 249 26.83 -14.18 -7.71
CA GLY A 249 26.11 -15.43 -7.43
C GLY A 249 25.95 -15.77 -5.94
N VAL A 250 26.22 -14.80 -5.05
CA VAL A 250 26.20 -14.97 -3.58
C VAL A 250 24.77 -14.93 -3.04
N VAL A 251 23.91 -14.08 -3.61
CA VAL A 251 22.49 -13.94 -3.22
C VAL A 251 21.55 -14.04 -4.41
N SER A 252 20.29 -14.41 -4.17
CA SER A 252 19.29 -14.58 -5.23
C SER A 252 18.60 -13.25 -5.55
N ALA A 253 18.49 -12.91 -6.85
CA ALA A 253 17.77 -11.72 -7.28
C ALA A 253 16.30 -11.66 -6.79
N SER A 254 15.60 -12.79 -6.74
CA SER A 254 14.18 -12.86 -6.36
C SER A 254 13.90 -13.19 -4.89
N LYS A 255 14.85 -13.83 -4.19
CA LYS A 255 14.71 -14.26 -2.79
C LYS A 255 15.65 -13.55 -1.81
N GLY A 256 16.50 -12.64 -2.28
CA GLY A 256 17.56 -12.06 -1.48
C GLY A 256 18.56 -13.13 -1.00
N GLY A 257 19.17 -12.88 0.15
CA GLY A 257 20.09 -13.82 0.80
C GLY A 257 21.02 -13.12 1.77
N CYS A 258 21.94 -13.89 2.38
CA CYS A 258 23.06 -13.33 3.11
C CYS A 258 24.38 -13.65 2.41
N GLY A 259 25.37 -12.81 2.67
CA GLY A 259 26.75 -13.06 2.30
C GLY A 259 27.70 -12.51 3.35
N THR A 260 28.98 -12.77 3.13
CA THR A 260 30.07 -12.11 3.85
C THR A 260 30.88 -11.34 2.82
N LEU A 261 31.25 -10.10 3.12
CA LEU A 261 32.18 -9.34 2.31
C LEU A 261 33.38 -8.88 3.14
N ARG A 262 34.51 -8.71 2.47
CA ARG A 262 35.74 -8.16 3.04
C ARG A 262 36.15 -6.91 2.27
N LEU A 263 36.45 -5.83 2.98
CA LEU A 263 37.09 -4.66 2.42
C LEU A 263 38.57 -4.95 2.14
N VAL A 264 39.02 -4.72 0.91
CA VAL A 264 40.40 -4.97 0.45
C VAL A 264 41.19 -3.70 0.13
N GLY A 265 40.62 -2.53 0.43
CA GLY A 265 41.31 -1.24 0.32
C GLY A 265 41.46 -0.76 -1.13
N ASN A 266 42.64 -0.20 -1.42
CA ASN A 266 42.95 0.34 -2.73
C ASN A 266 43.05 -0.79 -3.78
N TYR A 267 42.32 -0.65 -4.88
CA TYR A 267 42.41 -1.54 -6.05
C TYR A 267 42.46 -0.72 -7.35
N THR A 268 43.08 -1.32 -8.36
CA THR A 268 43.36 -0.70 -9.66
C THR A 268 42.82 -1.58 -10.78
N ASP A 269 42.25 -0.97 -11.81
CA ASP A 269 41.75 -1.63 -13.02
C ASP A 269 40.60 -2.63 -12.74
N PHE A 270 39.41 -2.07 -12.48
CA PHE A 270 38.20 -2.86 -12.27
C PHE A 270 37.67 -3.35 -13.62
N LEU A 271 37.67 -4.66 -13.85
CA LEU A 271 37.19 -5.26 -15.10
C LEU A 271 35.66 -5.43 -15.09
N PRO A 272 34.93 -5.09 -16.18
CA PRO A 272 33.50 -5.29 -16.29
C PRO A 272 33.13 -6.78 -16.36
N ALA A 273 31.91 -7.11 -15.94
CA ALA A 273 31.35 -8.46 -16.01
C ALA A 273 29.85 -8.43 -16.35
N ILE A 274 29.35 -9.54 -16.88
CA ILE A 274 27.90 -9.80 -17.02
C ILE A 274 27.62 -11.19 -16.45
N ALA A 275 26.89 -11.24 -15.34
CA ALA A 275 26.52 -12.49 -14.68
C ALA A 275 25.20 -12.34 -13.92
N HIS A 276 24.43 -13.43 -13.83
CA HIS A 276 23.14 -13.50 -13.10
C HIS A 276 22.13 -12.38 -13.42
N GLY A 277 22.17 -11.84 -14.65
CA GLY A 277 21.29 -10.74 -15.10
C GLY A 277 21.76 -9.33 -14.73
N VAL A 278 22.96 -9.18 -14.16
CA VAL A 278 23.57 -7.90 -13.79
C VAL A 278 24.79 -7.64 -14.67
N SER A 279 24.79 -6.50 -15.36
CA SER A 279 25.96 -5.95 -16.06
C SER A 279 26.65 -4.94 -15.17
N SER A 280 27.97 -5.03 -15.05
CA SER A 280 28.82 -4.02 -14.42
C SER A 280 29.69 -3.34 -15.47
N ILE A 281 30.14 -2.13 -15.15
CA ILE A 281 31.08 -1.38 -15.99
C ILE A 281 32.51 -1.47 -15.46
N GLY A 282 33.46 -1.15 -16.34
CA GLY A 282 34.87 -1.12 -15.99
C GLY A 282 35.28 0.20 -15.33
N PHE A 283 36.46 0.20 -14.70
CA PHE A 283 37.12 1.42 -14.27
C PHE A 283 38.65 1.25 -14.35
N PRO A 284 39.29 1.68 -15.46
CA PRO A 284 40.72 1.50 -15.71
C PRO A 284 41.56 2.55 -14.96
N SER A 285 41.35 2.64 -13.64
CA SER A 285 42.07 3.56 -12.75
C SER A 285 42.05 3.05 -11.30
N VAL A 286 42.65 3.82 -10.41
CA VAL A 286 42.84 3.56 -8.98
C VAL A 286 41.59 4.01 -8.20
N PHE A 287 41.10 3.21 -7.25
CA PHE A 287 40.05 3.65 -6.32
C PHE A 287 40.35 3.18 -4.88
N PRO A 288 40.21 4.06 -3.86
CA PRO A 288 40.74 3.82 -2.51
C PRO A 288 39.98 2.76 -1.69
N SER A 289 38.73 2.45 -2.05
CA SER A 289 37.86 1.49 -1.36
C SER A 289 37.33 0.44 -2.31
N SER A 290 37.52 -0.84 -1.99
CA SER A 290 37.03 -1.96 -2.77
C SER A 290 36.71 -3.16 -1.87
N PHE A 291 35.84 -4.03 -2.34
CA PHE A 291 35.39 -5.20 -1.58
C PHE A 291 35.31 -6.47 -2.43
N ARG A 292 35.36 -7.61 -1.74
CA ARG A 292 35.18 -8.95 -2.31
C ARG A 292 34.20 -9.74 -1.45
N PHE A 293 33.43 -10.61 -2.07
CA PHE A 293 32.60 -11.57 -1.34
C PHE A 293 33.41 -12.80 -0.94
N MET A 294 33.13 -13.35 0.23
CA MET A 294 33.75 -14.59 0.73
C MET A 294 32.80 -15.77 0.51
N ASP A 295 33.34 -16.97 0.32
CA ASP A 295 32.57 -18.18 -0.02
C ASP A 295 31.68 -18.72 1.12
N SER A 296 31.80 -18.17 2.33
CA SER A 296 31.05 -18.63 3.51
C SER A 296 30.44 -17.48 4.32
N THR A 297 29.29 -17.74 4.93
CA THR A 297 28.62 -16.86 5.88
C THR A 297 28.06 -17.69 7.03
N SER A 298 28.06 -17.12 8.25
CA SER A 298 27.44 -17.74 9.42
C SER A 298 25.96 -17.39 9.60
N LEU A 299 25.39 -16.50 8.78
CA LEU A 299 23.95 -16.22 8.85
C LEU A 299 23.12 -17.33 8.22
N GLY A 300 22.12 -17.79 8.97
CA GLY A 300 21.03 -18.63 8.47
C GLY A 300 19.74 -17.83 8.20
N SER A 301 18.77 -18.47 7.55
CA SER A 301 17.39 -17.96 7.40
C SER A 301 17.25 -16.59 6.71
N CYS A 302 18.12 -16.28 5.75
CA CYS A 302 18.15 -14.96 5.09
C CYS A 302 17.17 -14.76 3.92
N THR A 303 16.39 -15.77 3.56
CA THR A 303 15.42 -15.68 2.45
C THR A 303 14.37 -14.61 2.75
N ASP A 304 14.14 -13.71 1.79
CA ASP A 304 13.02 -12.77 1.82
C ASP A 304 11.69 -13.53 1.73
N LEU A 305 10.85 -13.38 2.75
CA LEU A 305 9.54 -14.03 2.87
C LEU A 305 8.37 -13.07 2.59
N ARG A 306 8.60 -11.82 2.15
CA ARG A 306 7.56 -10.81 1.90
C ARG A 306 6.49 -11.31 0.91
N ASN A 307 6.90 -11.95 -0.18
CA ASN A 307 5.99 -12.55 -1.17
C ASN A 307 5.22 -13.76 -0.62
N TYR A 308 5.83 -14.55 0.28
CA TYR A 308 5.15 -15.65 0.98
C TYR A 308 4.13 -15.12 2.00
N ALA A 309 4.47 -14.05 2.72
CA ALA A 309 3.56 -13.35 3.61
C ALA A 309 2.37 -12.76 2.84
N LEU A 310 2.58 -12.12 1.68
CA LEU A 310 1.49 -11.66 0.82
C LEU A 310 0.57 -12.82 0.41
N THR A 311 1.15 -13.90 -0.14
CA THR A 311 0.39 -15.09 -0.57
C THR A 311 -0.45 -15.66 0.58
N TYR A 312 0.15 -15.80 1.77
CA TYR A 312 -0.54 -16.24 2.98
C TYR A 312 -1.72 -15.33 3.35
N ASN A 313 -1.49 -14.02 3.38
CA ASN A 313 -2.53 -13.04 3.72
C ASN A 313 -3.66 -13.00 2.68
N VAL A 314 -3.36 -13.12 1.38
CA VAL A 314 -4.36 -13.20 0.30
C VAL A 314 -5.22 -14.47 0.45
N ILE A 315 -4.61 -15.62 0.76
CA ILE A 315 -5.34 -16.88 1.00
C ILE A 315 -6.24 -16.74 2.24
N CYS A 316 -5.71 -16.24 3.36
CA CYS A 316 -6.47 -16.07 4.59
C CYS A 316 -7.64 -15.08 4.44
N THR A 317 -7.42 -13.95 3.76
CA THR A 317 -8.49 -12.98 3.49
C THR A 317 -9.51 -13.50 2.47
N SER A 318 -9.10 -14.31 1.49
CA SER A 318 -10.03 -15.01 0.59
C SER A 318 -10.89 -16.03 1.36
N ILE A 319 -10.32 -16.80 2.28
CA ILE A 319 -11.06 -17.71 3.17
C ILE A 319 -12.06 -16.94 4.05
N LEU A 320 -11.67 -15.78 4.58
CA LEU A 320 -12.55 -14.91 5.37
C LEU A 320 -13.77 -14.44 4.55
N LEU A 321 -13.56 -13.99 3.31
CA LEU A 321 -14.60 -13.41 2.45
C LEU A 321 -15.45 -14.44 1.70
N LEU A 322 -14.92 -15.62 1.38
CA LEU A 322 -15.63 -16.69 0.66
C LEU A 322 -16.27 -17.72 1.59
N LEU A 323 -15.57 -18.17 2.63
CA LEU A 323 -15.98 -19.32 3.43
C LEU A 323 -16.63 -18.88 4.75
N LEU A 324 -15.90 -18.13 5.59
CA LEU A 324 -16.34 -17.78 6.95
C LEU A 324 -17.47 -16.74 6.95
N ARG A 325 -17.40 -15.76 6.03
CA ARG A 325 -18.45 -14.75 5.76
C ARG A 325 -19.11 -14.17 7.03
N PRO A 326 -18.32 -13.59 7.94
CA PRO A 326 -18.88 -12.94 9.12
C PRO A 326 -19.63 -11.66 8.74
N GLU A 327 -20.30 -11.05 9.71
CA GLU A 327 -21.01 -9.78 9.51
C GLU A 327 -20.05 -8.69 9.00
N PRO A 328 -20.50 -7.74 8.15
CA PRO A 328 -19.62 -6.75 7.49
C PRO A 328 -18.67 -5.97 8.42
N VAL A 329 -19.09 -5.71 9.67
CA VAL A 329 -18.26 -5.08 10.72
C VAL A 329 -16.94 -5.84 10.92
N TRP A 330 -17.03 -7.18 11.07
CA TRP A 330 -15.86 -8.03 11.31
C TRP A 330 -14.96 -8.11 10.09
N ILE A 331 -15.54 -8.18 8.89
CA ILE A 331 -14.76 -8.17 7.64
C ILE A 331 -13.91 -6.90 7.54
N PHE A 332 -14.50 -5.73 7.81
CA PHE A 332 -13.79 -4.46 7.78
C PHE A 332 -12.61 -4.43 8.75
N TRP A 333 -12.83 -4.75 10.04
CA TRP A 333 -11.77 -4.72 11.04
C TRP A 333 -10.68 -5.77 10.80
N CYS A 334 -11.05 -6.98 10.36
CA CYS A 334 -10.08 -7.99 9.98
C CYS A 334 -9.21 -7.52 8.80
N LEU A 335 -9.79 -6.97 7.74
CA LEU A 335 -9.02 -6.44 6.60
C LEU A 335 -8.11 -5.29 7.02
N LEU A 336 -8.59 -4.36 7.86
CA LEU A 336 -7.78 -3.25 8.37
C LEU A 336 -6.57 -3.76 9.17
N CYS A 337 -6.78 -4.69 10.11
CA CYS A 337 -5.69 -5.27 10.90
C CYS A 337 -4.71 -6.05 10.02
N VAL A 338 -5.19 -6.89 9.09
CA VAL A 338 -4.35 -7.64 8.13
C VAL A 338 -3.51 -6.68 7.30
N GLY A 339 -4.11 -5.65 6.71
CA GLY A 339 -3.41 -4.67 5.88
C GLY A 339 -2.37 -3.88 6.66
N PHE A 340 -2.72 -3.37 7.84
CA PHE A 340 -1.81 -2.61 8.71
C PHE A 340 -0.56 -3.41 9.08
N TRP A 341 -0.75 -4.64 9.59
CA TRP A 341 0.38 -5.49 9.99
C TRP A 341 1.15 -6.04 8.78
N HIS A 342 0.49 -6.25 7.63
CA HIS A 342 1.19 -6.61 6.40
C HIS A 342 2.13 -5.50 5.92
N ILE A 343 1.67 -4.23 5.92
CA ILE A 343 2.50 -3.08 5.54
C ILE A 343 3.69 -2.96 6.51
N THR A 344 3.38 -2.88 7.81
CA THR A 344 4.35 -2.62 8.88
C THR A 344 5.46 -3.68 9.00
N LEU A 345 5.17 -4.95 8.66
CA LEU A 345 6.11 -6.06 8.83
C LEU A 345 6.74 -6.57 7.52
N PHE A 346 6.16 -6.27 6.35
CA PHE A 346 6.57 -6.90 5.08
C PHE A 346 6.55 -5.97 3.85
N SER A 347 5.47 -5.22 3.60
CA SER A 347 5.38 -4.43 2.36
C SER A 347 6.33 -3.24 2.37
N ASP A 348 6.28 -2.46 3.46
CA ASP A 348 6.99 -1.18 3.61
C ASP A 348 7.29 -0.95 5.11
N PRO A 349 8.20 -1.74 5.71
CA PRO A 349 8.58 -1.57 7.11
C PRO A 349 9.40 -0.29 7.26
N ARG A 350 9.16 0.48 8.34
CA ARG A 350 9.88 1.75 8.60
C ARG A 350 11.38 1.58 8.82
N SER A 351 11.79 0.37 9.19
CA SER A 351 13.17 -0.03 9.47
C SER A 351 13.37 -1.47 9.04
N ALA A 352 14.61 -1.85 8.73
CA ALA A 352 15.00 -3.24 8.50
C ALA A 352 15.99 -3.65 9.61
N PRO A 353 15.60 -4.51 10.57
CA PRO A 353 14.30 -5.15 10.77
C PRO A 353 13.22 -4.19 11.32
N PRO A 354 11.92 -4.49 11.13
CA PRO A 354 10.81 -3.65 11.60
C PRO A 354 10.75 -3.53 13.13
N LEU A 355 10.77 -2.28 13.62
CA LEU A 355 10.56 -1.97 15.03
C LEU A 355 9.09 -2.20 15.43
N LEU A 356 8.85 -3.18 16.32
CA LEU A 356 7.52 -3.51 16.81
C LEU A 356 6.92 -2.38 17.66
N SER A 357 7.74 -1.59 18.37
CA SER A 357 7.34 -0.39 19.11
C SER A 357 6.53 0.57 18.24
N ASP A 358 7.01 0.81 17.03
CA ASP A 358 6.52 1.82 16.12
C ASP A 358 5.23 1.35 15.45
N GLY A 359 5.14 0.04 15.19
CA GLY A 359 3.92 -0.64 14.80
C GLY A 359 2.83 -0.47 15.88
N PHE A 360 3.10 -0.84 17.12
CA PHE A 360 2.12 -0.71 18.20
C PHE A 360 1.75 0.74 18.51
N GLY A 361 2.70 1.67 18.49
CA GLY A 361 2.47 3.11 18.72
C GLY A 361 1.57 3.75 17.66
N THR A 362 1.65 3.28 16.41
CA THR A 362 0.84 3.83 15.30
C THR A 362 -0.43 3.02 14.98
N PHE A 363 -0.59 1.83 15.57
CA PHE A 363 -1.79 0.99 15.38
C PHE A 363 -3.06 1.63 15.93
N LEU A 364 -3.02 2.24 17.11
CA LEU A 364 -4.21 2.90 17.70
C LEU A 364 -4.70 4.10 16.86
N PRO A 365 -3.83 5.03 16.40
CA PRO A 365 -4.19 6.03 15.38
C PRO A 365 -4.81 5.43 14.12
N ALA A 366 -4.25 4.33 13.59
CA ALA A 366 -4.80 3.65 12.41
C ALA A 366 -6.21 3.08 12.66
N LEU A 367 -6.48 2.51 13.84
CA LEU A 367 -7.82 2.07 14.24
C LEU A 367 -8.81 3.23 14.37
N PHE A 368 -8.38 4.38 14.90
CA PHE A 368 -9.22 5.59 15.01
C PHE A 368 -9.62 6.14 13.63
N VAL A 369 -8.67 6.25 12.70
CA VAL A 369 -8.95 6.64 11.31
C VAL A 369 -9.84 5.58 10.62
N GLY A 370 -9.59 4.29 10.88
CA GLY A 370 -10.45 3.18 10.46
C GLY A 370 -11.89 3.31 10.93
N TYR A 371 -12.11 3.74 12.18
CA TYR A 371 -13.44 4.00 12.71
C TYR A 371 -14.17 5.11 11.94
N ALA A 372 -13.47 6.19 11.56
CA ALA A 372 -14.04 7.24 10.72
C ALA A 372 -14.47 6.71 9.34
N PHE A 373 -13.60 5.93 8.67
CA PHE A 373 -13.94 5.26 7.40
C PHE A 373 -15.12 4.29 7.52
N TRP A 374 -15.21 3.55 8.63
CA TRP A 374 -16.37 2.69 8.93
C TRP A 374 -17.65 3.51 9.03
N ARG A 375 -17.63 4.60 9.82
CA ARG A 375 -18.80 5.47 10.07
C ARG A 375 -19.31 6.18 8.83
N VAL A 376 -18.42 6.63 7.94
CA VAL A 376 -18.75 7.47 6.79
C VAL A 376 -19.02 6.66 5.51
N ALA A 377 -18.27 5.58 5.26
CA ALA A 377 -18.33 4.84 3.99
C ALA A 377 -18.68 3.36 4.15
N TRP A 378 -17.83 2.59 4.84
CA TRP A 378 -17.84 1.13 4.75
C TRP A 378 -19.10 0.47 5.34
N ARG A 379 -19.72 1.08 6.35
CA ARG A 379 -21.01 0.65 6.91
C ARG A 379 -22.12 0.58 5.86
N PHE A 380 -22.08 1.42 4.83
CA PHE A 380 -23.14 1.50 3.82
C PHE A 380 -22.87 0.65 2.57
N THR A 381 -21.59 0.43 2.23
CA THR A 381 -21.17 -0.24 0.98
C THR A 381 -20.97 -1.75 1.16
N LEU A 382 -20.27 -2.18 2.21
CA LEU A 382 -19.86 -3.58 2.39
C LEU A 382 -21.03 -4.58 2.59
N PRO A 383 -22.15 -4.23 3.25
CA PRO A 383 -23.32 -5.11 3.33
C PRO A 383 -24.00 -5.38 1.98
N LYS A 384 -23.84 -4.50 0.98
CA LYS A 384 -24.55 -4.62 -0.31
C LYS A 384 -24.14 -5.85 -1.14
N PHE A 385 -23.04 -6.49 -0.77
CA PHE A 385 -22.50 -7.70 -1.42
C PHE A 385 -22.57 -8.93 -0.50
N GLU A 386 -23.47 -8.97 0.51
CA GLU A 386 -23.58 -10.14 1.41
C GLU A 386 -24.18 -11.37 0.72
N GLY A 387 -25.07 -11.17 -0.25
CA GLY A 387 -25.59 -12.24 -1.11
C GLY A 387 -24.64 -12.70 -2.22
N MET A 388 -23.51 -12.00 -2.43
CA MET A 388 -22.65 -12.20 -3.61
C MET A 388 -21.16 -12.35 -3.20
N PRO A 389 -20.74 -13.55 -2.75
CA PRO A 389 -19.41 -13.76 -2.18
C PRO A 389 -18.26 -13.60 -3.19
N LEU A 390 -18.47 -13.90 -4.48
CA LEU A 390 -17.42 -13.81 -5.50
C LEU A 390 -17.26 -12.38 -5.98
N GLU A 391 -18.36 -11.68 -6.22
CA GLU A 391 -18.38 -10.23 -6.43
C GLU A 391 -17.67 -9.50 -5.29
N ARG A 392 -17.93 -9.90 -4.04
CA ARG A 392 -17.27 -9.32 -2.87
C ARG A 392 -15.75 -9.49 -2.92
N VAL A 393 -15.24 -10.65 -3.31
CA VAL A 393 -13.79 -10.86 -3.45
C VAL A 393 -13.23 -10.03 -4.60
N VAL A 394 -13.86 -10.04 -5.78
CA VAL A 394 -13.35 -9.32 -6.95
C VAL A 394 -13.38 -7.79 -6.73
N TRP A 395 -14.44 -7.24 -6.15
CA TRP A 395 -14.60 -5.78 -5.98
C TRP A 395 -14.04 -5.20 -4.69
N TYR A 396 -13.88 -5.98 -3.61
CA TYR A 396 -13.23 -5.50 -2.38
C TYR A 396 -11.82 -6.05 -2.21
N LEU A 397 -11.61 -7.36 -2.39
CA LEU A 397 -10.34 -7.98 -1.99
C LEU A 397 -9.21 -7.68 -2.98
N ALA A 398 -9.47 -7.72 -4.28
CA ALA A 398 -8.45 -7.39 -5.27
C ALA A 398 -8.04 -5.89 -5.21
N PRO A 399 -8.96 -4.90 -5.16
CA PRO A 399 -8.59 -3.50 -4.94
C PRO A 399 -7.97 -3.23 -3.57
N PHE A 400 -8.36 -3.96 -2.51
CA PHE A 400 -7.72 -3.88 -1.20
C PHE A 400 -6.25 -4.28 -1.27
N TRP A 401 -5.91 -5.43 -1.85
CA TRP A 401 -4.52 -5.87 -1.97
C TRP A 401 -3.71 -5.00 -2.93
N ALA A 402 -4.33 -4.49 -4.00
CA ALA A 402 -3.69 -3.49 -4.86
C ALA A 402 -3.41 -2.17 -4.13
N GLY A 403 -4.30 -1.74 -3.22
CA GLY A 403 -4.07 -0.57 -2.36
C GLY A 403 -2.99 -0.80 -1.30
N VAL A 404 -2.95 -1.98 -0.68
CA VAL A 404 -1.92 -2.38 0.30
C VAL A 404 -0.52 -2.47 -0.33
N HIS A 405 -0.44 -2.82 -1.62
CA HIS A 405 0.79 -2.81 -2.42
C HIS A 405 0.90 -1.62 -3.38
N PHE A 406 0.23 -0.50 -3.10
CA PHE A 406 0.20 0.62 -4.03
C PHE A 406 1.62 1.11 -4.37
N ASN A 407 2.50 1.23 -3.35
CA ASN A 407 3.92 1.56 -3.50
C ASN A 407 4.67 0.62 -4.47
N VAL A 408 4.52 -0.71 -4.31
CA VAL A 408 5.16 -1.74 -5.15
C VAL A 408 4.59 -1.76 -6.56
N LEU A 409 3.30 -1.48 -6.73
CA LEU A 409 2.65 -1.40 -8.05
C LEU A 409 3.06 -0.13 -8.80
N THR A 410 3.10 1.03 -8.13
CA THR A 410 3.49 2.29 -8.76
C THR A 410 4.97 2.34 -9.11
N ALA A 411 5.86 1.72 -8.33
CA ALA A 411 7.30 1.67 -8.62
C ALA A 411 7.64 0.97 -9.96
N LYS A 412 6.70 0.21 -10.54
CA LYS A 412 6.85 -0.42 -11.87
C LYS A 412 6.28 0.41 -13.01
N ILE A 413 5.61 1.52 -12.69
CA ILE A 413 5.11 2.49 -13.67
C ILE A 413 6.21 3.56 -13.85
N PRO A 414 6.70 3.84 -15.08
CA PRO A 414 7.77 4.80 -15.32
C PRO A 414 7.29 6.27 -15.22
N ILE A 415 6.64 6.63 -14.11
CA ILE A 415 6.12 7.97 -13.81
C ILE A 415 6.31 8.24 -12.31
N ASP A 416 7.55 8.55 -11.92
CA ASP A 416 7.86 8.95 -10.54
C ASP A 416 7.54 10.43 -10.29
N ARG A 417 7.71 11.28 -11.31
CA ARG A 417 7.40 12.72 -11.26
C ARG A 417 6.83 13.22 -12.59
N LEU A 418 6.02 14.27 -12.52
CA LEU A 418 5.48 14.97 -13.70
C LEU A 418 6.50 16.00 -14.24
N VAL A 419 7.75 15.56 -14.49
CA VAL A 419 8.86 16.39 -14.95
C VAL A 419 9.24 16.02 -16.39
N ALA A 420 9.64 17.02 -17.19
CA ALA A 420 9.91 16.85 -18.62
C ALA A 420 11.08 15.88 -18.94
N SER A 421 12.00 15.63 -17.99
CA SER A 421 13.02 14.58 -18.08
C SER A 421 12.39 13.19 -18.10
N ASP A 422 11.48 12.94 -17.17
CA ASP A 422 10.93 11.62 -16.88
C ASP A 422 9.92 11.22 -17.97
N LEU A 423 9.19 12.20 -18.52
CA LEU A 423 8.30 12.00 -19.68
C LEU A 423 9.04 11.63 -20.98
N ARG A 424 10.37 11.85 -21.07
CA ARG A 424 11.19 11.41 -22.22
C ARG A 424 11.62 9.95 -22.14
N ARG A 425 11.39 9.28 -20.99
CA ARG A 425 11.68 7.85 -20.82
C ARG A 425 10.73 7.00 -21.68
N ASP A 426 11.27 5.94 -22.28
CA ASP A 426 10.48 4.99 -23.05
C ASP A 426 9.31 4.42 -22.21
N GLY A 427 8.10 4.52 -22.77
CA GLY A 427 6.86 4.06 -22.12
C GLY A 427 6.21 5.03 -21.13
N ALA A 428 6.90 6.08 -20.64
CA ALA A 428 6.34 7.02 -19.66
C ALA A 428 5.11 7.76 -20.19
N LEU A 429 5.19 8.31 -21.41
CA LEU A 429 4.07 8.98 -22.07
C LEU A 429 2.88 8.02 -22.31
N ALA A 430 3.15 6.77 -22.69
CA ALA A 430 2.11 5.77 -22.93
C ALA A 430 1.38 5.41 -21.62
N ALA A 431 2.13 5.19 -20.54
CA ALA A 431 1.55 4.95 -19.22
C ALA A 431 0.69 6.13 -18.74
N LEU A 432 1.14 7.38 -18.95
CA LEU A 432 0.40 8.58 -18.57
C LEU A 432 -0.95 8.67 -19.30
N VAL A 433 -0.96 8.43 -20.61
CA VAL A 433 -2.17 8.43 -21.43
C VAL A 433 -3.13 7.32 -21.00
N ILE A 434 -2.63 6.10 -20.73
CA ILE A 434 -3.45 4.98 -20.26
C ILE A 434 -4.10 5.31 -18.90
N VAL A 435 -3.33 5.82 -17.93
CA VAL A 435 -3.85 6.22 -16.61
C VAL A 435 -4.90 7.33 -16.75
N ALA A 436 -4.65 8.35 -17.58
CA ALA A 436 -5.60 9.43 -17.83
C ALA A 436 -6.91 8.91 -18.44
N ILE A 437 -6.86 8.00 -19.41
CA ILE A 437 -8.05 7.37 -20.01
C ILE A 437 -8.84 6.58 -18.96
N ILE A 438 -8.16 5.78 -18.12
CA ILE A 438 -8.81 5.01 -17.05
C ILE A 438 -9.51 5.94 -16.05
N VAL A 439 -8.83 7.01 -15.60
CA VAL A 439 -9.41 8.02 -14.70
C VAL A 439 -10.62 8.71 -15.33
N VAL A 440 -10.56 9.10 -16.60
CA VAL A 440 -11.70 9.70 -17.32
C VAL A 440 -12.88 8.72 -17.40
N ILE A 441 -12.65 7.44 -17.70
CA ILE A 441 -13.71 6.42 -17.72
C ILE A 441 -14.35 6.26 -16.33
N ILE A 442 -13.54 6.21 -15.27
CA ILE A 442 -14.04 6.12 -13.89
C ILE A 442 -14.87 7.36 -13.54
N VAL A 443 -14.38 8.57 -13.80
CA VAL A 443 -15.10 9.83 -13.53
C VAL A 443 -16.42 9.89 -14.30
N LEU A 444 -16.43 9.55 -15.59
CA LEU A 444 -17.65 9.49 -16.40
C LEU A 444 -18.66 8.45 -15.86
N ASN A 445 -18.18 7.31 -15.36
CA ASN A 445 -19.05 6.31 -14.74
C ASN A 445 -19.61 6.80 -13.38
N GLN A 446 -18.79 7.44 -12.53
CA GLN A 446 -19.24 8.04 -11.28
C GLN A 446 -20.30 9.13 -11.53
N LEU A 447 -20.07 10.04 -12.48
CA LEU A 447 -21.06 11.04 -12.90
C LEU A 447 -22.36 10.40 -13.40
N ARG A 448 -22.29 9.31 -14.18
CA ARG A 448 -23.45 8.54 -14.64
C ARG A 448 -24.24 7.91 -13.48
N VAL A 449 -23.56 7.40 -12.46
CA VAL A 449 -24.17 6.81 -11.25
C VAL A 449 -24.81 7.88 -10.37
N ILE A 450 -24.08 8.96 -10.05
CA ILE A 450 -24.54 10.10 -9.27
C ILE A 450 -25.79 10.74 -9.91
N ARG A 451 -25.80 10.89 -11.24
CA ARG A 451 -26.96 11.40 -12.00
C ARG A 451 -28.17 10.46 -11.93
N LYS A 452 -27.98 9.14 -12.02
CA LYS A 452 -29.08 8.16 -11.86
C LYS A 452 -29.69 8.18 -10.46
N ALA A 453 -28.86 8.41 -9.44
CA ALA A 453 -29.27 8.53 -8.04
C ALA A 453 -29.83 9.93 -7.67
N ARG A 454 -29.84 10.90 -8.61
CA ARG A 454 -30.19 12.32 -8.39
C ARG A 454 -29.32 13.08 -7.37
N MET A 455 -28.18 12.51 -6.98
CA MET A 455 -27.30 13.08 -5.94
C MET A 455 -26.38 14.20 -6.44
N PHE A 456 -26.44 14.56 -7.74
CA PHE A 456 -25.52 15.51 -8.37
C PHE A 456 -25.49 16.87 -7.66
N PHE A 457 -26.65 17.50 -7.46
CA PHE A 457 -26.74 18.79 -6.77
C PHE A 457 -26.50 18.69 -5.25
N TYR A 458 -26.70 17.52 -4.63
CA TYR A 458 -26.37 17.32 -3.22
C TYR A 458 -24.85 17.45 -2.99
N TYR A 459 -24.04 16.76 -3.81
CA TYR A 459 -22.57 16.85 -3.72
C TYR A 459 -22.03 18.23 -4.15
N LEU A 460 -22.67 18.91 -5.11
CA LEU A 460 -22.28 20.25 -5.58
C LEU A 460 -22.66 21.39 -4.62
N TRP A 461 -23.74 21.23 -3.84
CA TRP A 461 -24.15 22.24 -2.87
C TRP A 461 -23.39 22.12 -1.55
N TRP A 462 -23.00 20.90 -1.17
CA TRP A 462 -22.26 20.66 0.09
C TRP A 462 -20.90 21.35 0.14
N THR A 463 -20.30 21.72 -1.00
CA THR A 463 -19.04 22.48 -1.04
C THR A 463 -19.20 24.00 -0.87
N ASN A 464 -20.38 24.49 -0.48
CA ASN A 464 -20.68 25.91 -0.25
C ASN A 464 -21.21 26.20 1.16
N VAL A 465 -20.88 25.35 2.14
CA VAL A 465 -21.12 25.51 3.59
C VAL A 465 -19.86 25.14 4.34
#